data_AF-A0A438J438-F1
#
_entry.id   AF-A0A438J438-F1
#
_cell.length_a   1.000
_cell.length_b   1.000
_cell.length_c   1.000
_cell.angle_alpha   90.00
_cell.angle_beta   90.00
_cell.angle_gamma   90.00
#
_symmetry.space_group_name_H-M   'P 1'
#
loop_
_entity.id
_entity.type
_entity.pdbx_description
1 polymer ?
#
loop_
_entity_poly.entity_id
_entity_poly.type
_entity_poly.pdbx_seq_one_letter_code
_entity_poly.pdbx_strand_id
1 'polypeptide(L)'
;MKGISDAIRDGAEGFFRTQYGTISKMAMLLALVILSIYLFRSTTPQQESSGIGRSTTAYITVAAFLLGALCSGIAGFVGMWVSVRANVRVSSAARRSAREALQIAVRAGGFSALVVVGMAVIGVAILYATFYVWLGVDSTGSMKVTDCK
;
A
#
# COMPACT_ATOMS: atom_id res chain seq x y z
N MET A 1 18.75 28.17 6.64
CA MET A 1 17.63 27.22 6.53
C MET A 1 17.91 26.10 5.53
N LYS A 2 18.14 26.35 4.23
CA LYS A 2 18.40 25.30 3.22
C LYS A 2 19.39 24.22 3.70
N GLY A 3 20.67 24.53 3.94
CA GLY A 3 21.67 23.50 4.32
C GLY A 3 21.34 22.62 5.54
N ILE A 4 20.54 23.10 6.51
CA ILE A 4 20.04 22.27 7.63
C ILE A 4 18.93 21.34 7.13
N SER A 5 18.01 21.84 6.31
CA SER A 5 16.96 21.05 5.66
C SER A 5 17.51 20.03 4.68
N ASP A 6 18.61 20.34 4.00
CA ASP A 6 19.25 19.46 3.04
C ASP A 6 19.93 18.30 3.78
N ALA A 7 20.69 18.57 4.86
CA ALA A 7 21.22 17.53 5.75
C ALA A 7 20.14 16.65 6.41
N ILE A 8 19.01 17.22 6.85
CA ILE A 8 17.85 16.46 7.35
C ILE A 8 17.25 15.58 6.25
N ARG A 9 17.18 16.09 5.02
CA ARG A 9 16.65 15.35 3.87
C ARG A 9 17.55 14.17 3.48
N ASP A 10 18.85 14.38 3.42
CA ASP A 10 19.81 13.34 3.04
C ASP A 10 19.85 12.22 4.11
N GLY A 11 19.78 12.60 5.39
CA GLY A 11 19.61 11.65 6.50
C GLY A 11 18.30 10.86 6.43
N ALA A 12 17.19 11.52 6.06
CA ALA A 12 15.90 10.86 5.87
C ALA A 12 15.92 9.90 4.67
N GLU A 13 16.43 10.31 3.51
CA GLU A 13 16.54 9.46 2.31
C GLU A 13 17.46 8.25 2.57
N GLY A 14 18.55 8.42 3.35
CA GLY A 14 19.40 7.31 3.82
C GLY A 14 18.71 6.33 4.78
N PHE A 15 17.98 6.84 5.78
CA PHE A 15 17.19 6.01 6.69
C PHE A 15 16.12 5.22 5.92
N PHE A 16 15.36 5.88 5.04
CA PHE A 16 14.34 5.24 4.23
C PHE A 16 14.89 4.16 3.32
N ARG A 17 16.02 4.40 2.63
CA ARG A 17 16.67 3.38 1.78
C ARG A 17 16.98 2.10 2.56
N THR A 18 17.40 2.24 3.81
CA THR A 18 17.71 1.10 4.71
C THR A 18 16.44 0.42 5.23
N GLN A 19 15.45 1.20 5.66
CA GLN A 19 14.18 0.70 6.16
C GLN A 19 13.38 -0.04 5.06
N TYR A 20 13.21 0.57 3.88
CA TYR A 20 12.52 -0.04 2.75
C TYR A 20 13.26 -1.26 2.19
N GLY A 21 14.60 -1.21 2.15
CA GLY A 21 15.43 -2.37 1.81
C GLY A 21 15.36 -3.52 2.83
N THR A 22 14.70 -3.32 3.97
CA THR A 22 14.41 -4.36 4.98
C THR A 22 12.94 -4.79 4.90
N ILE A 23 12.01 -3.84 4.79
CA ILE A 23 10.57 -4.11 4.60
C ILE A 23 10.33 -4.95 3.33
N SER A 24 11.01 -4.66 2.22
CA SER A 24 10.85 -5.44 0.98
C SER A 24 11.30 -6.89 1.12
N LYS A 25 12.39 -7.15 1.87
CA LYS A 25 12.86 -8.51 2.18
C LYS A 25 11.85 -9.26 3.05
N MET A 26 11.29 -8.61 4.07
CA MET A 26 10.28 -9.20 4.93
C MET A 26 8.96 -9.45 4.18
N ALA A 27 8.57 -8.56 3.26
CA ALA A 27 7.42 -8.77 2.39
C ALA A 27 7.63 -9.97 1.44
N MET A 28 8.81 -10.10 0.81
CA MET A 28 9.14 -11.27 -0.02
C MET A 28 9.16 -12.58 0.78
N LEU A 29 9.70 -12.56 2.00
CA LEU A 29 9.65 -13.71 2.92
C LEU A 29 8.20 -14.08 3.26
N LEU A 30 7.36 -13.10 3.61
CA LEU A 30 5.95 -13.33 3.92
C LEU A 30 5.16 -13.84 2.70
N ALA A 31 5.45 -13.35 1.50
CA ALA A 31 4.88 -13.85 0.26
C ALA A 31 5.23 -15.32 0.00
N LEU A 32 6.47 -15.74 0.26
CA LEU A 32 6.89 -17.15 0.18
C LEU A 32 6.23 -18.02 1.27
N VAL A 33 6.03 -17.49 2.48
CA VAL A 33 5.30 -18.18 3.55
C VAL A 33 3.83 -18.37 3.19
N ILE A 34 3.17 -17.34 2.66
CA ILE A 34 1.78 -17.42 2.17
C ILE A 34 1.68 -18.47 1.05
N LEU A 35 2.57 -18.42 0.06
CA LEU A 35 2.63 -19.38 -1.04
C LEU A 35 2.78 -20.83 -0.51
N SER A 36 3.71 -21.04 0.42
CA SER A 36 3.96 -22.35 1.03
C SER A 36 2.73 -22.88 1.78
N ILE A 37 2.09 -22.03 2.60
CA ILE A 37 0.87 -22.39 3.33
C ILE A 37 -0.25 -22.81 2.36
N TYR A 38 -0.47 -22.08 1.27
CA TYR A 38 -1.51 -22.42 0.30
C TYR A 38 -1.21 -23.68 -0.54
N LEU A 39 0.07 -24.03 -0.76
CA LEU A 39 0.44 -25.29 -1.42
C LEU A 39 0.29 -26.52 -0.51
N PHE A 40 0.74 -26.43 0.74
CA PHE A 40 0.72 -27.56 1.69
C PHE A 40 -0.63 -27.78 2.39
N ARG A 41 -1.52 -26.78 2.41
CA ARG A 41 -2.86 -26.92 3.01
C ARG A 41 -3.78 -27.81 2.16
N SER A 42 -4.60 -28.64 2.82
CA SER A 42 -5.68 -29.40 2.19
C SER A 42 -6.77 -28.49 1.62
N THR A 43 -7.48 -28.94 0.58
CA THR A 43 -8.55 -28.15 -0.04
C THR A 43 -9.69 -27.92 0.96
N THR A 44 -10.05 -26.67 1.23
CA THR A 44 -11.29 -26.32 1.93
C THR A 44 -12.47 -26.58 0.99
N PRO A 45 -13.60 -27.18 1.43
CA PRO A 45 -14.70 -27.55 0.52
C PRO A 45 -15.26 -26.39 -0.30
N GLN A 46 -15.26 -25.16 0.23
CA GLN A 46 -15.67 -23.95 -0.51
C GLN A 46 -14.79 -23.63 -1.73
N GLN A 47 -13.54 -24.10 -1.74
CA GLN A 47 -12.62 -23.95 -2.88
C GLN A 47 -12.87 -25.01 -3.96
N GLU A 48 -13.43 -26.17 -3.59
CA GLU A 48 -13.85 -27.20 -4.56
C GLU A 48 -15.18 -26.80 -5.23
N SER A 49 -16.13 -26.24 -4.47
CA SER A 49 -17.38 -25.68 -5.00
C SER A 49 -17.21 -24.52 -6.00
N SER A 50 -16.06 -23.84 -5.99
CA SER A 50 -15.76 -22.72 -6.89
C SER A 50 -14.92 -23.11 -8.12
N GLY A 51 -14.51 -24.38 -8.26
CA GLY A 51 -13.76 -24.88 -9.41
C GLY A 51 -12.32 -24.36 -9.56
N ILE A 52 -11.84 -23.53 -8.63
CA ILE A 52 -10.52 -22.91 -8.68
C ILE A 52 -9.47 -23.86 -8.08
N GLY A 53 -8.55 -24.33 -8.93
CA GLY A 53 -7.46 -25.20 -8.50
C GLY A 53 -6.58 -24.58 -7.40
N ARG A 54 -6.10 -25.40 -6.46
CA ARG A 54 -5.33 -24.98 -5.27
C ARG A 54 -4.15 -24.05 -5.60
N SER A 55 -3.45 -24.31 -6.69
CA SER A 55 -2.35 -23.48 -7.21
C SER A 55 -2.82 -22.09 -7.65
N THR A 56 -3.95 -22.00 -8.35
CA THR A 56 -4.53 -20.74 -8.83
C THR A 56 -4.86 -19.80 -7.67
N THR A 57 -5.54 -20.29 -6.62
CA THR A 57 -5.80 -19.49 -5.40
C THR A 57 -4.49 -19.00 -4.77
N ALA A 58 -3.48 -19.88 -4.65
CA ALA A 58 -2.17 -19.52 -4.08
C ALA A 58 -1.53 -18.35 -4.83
N TYR A 59 -1.46 -18.42 -6.17
CA TYR A 59 -0.89 -17.36 -6.99
C TYR A 59 -1.67 -16.05 -6.89
N ILE A 60 -3.01 -16.08 -6.87
CA ILE A 60 -3.83 -14.88 -6.75
C ILE A 60 -3.66 -14.22 -5.38
N THR A 61 -3.67 -14.99 -4.29
CA THR A 61 -3.45 -14.43 -2.93
C THR A 61 -2.06 -13.80 -2.79
N VAL A 62 -1.02 -14.43 -3.35
CA VAL A 62 0.35 -13.88 -3.34
C VAL A 62 0.47 -12.64 -4.22
N ALA A 63 -0.14 -12.63 -5.41
CA ALA A 63 -0.17 -11.45 -6.28
C ALA A 63 -0.90 -10.27 -5.63
N ALA A 64 -2.04 -10.52 -4.97
CA ALA A 64 -2.80 -9.52 -4.24
C ALA A 64 -2.01 -8.94 -3.05
N PHE A 65 -1.32 -9.80 -2.30
CA PHE A 65 -0.42 -9.37 -1.22
C PHE A 65 0.73 -8.49 -1.74
N LEU A 66 1.41 -8.91 -2.82
CA LEU A 66 2.51 -8.15 -3.41
C LEU A 66 2.05 -6.81 -3.98
N LEU A 67 0.87 -6.76 -4.63
CA LEU A 67 0.27 -5.52 -5.11
C LEU A 67 -0.05 -4.57 -3.93
N GLY A 68 -0.66 -5.07 -2.86
CA GLY A 68 -0.91 -4.29 -1.64
C GLY A 68 0.37 -3.75 -1.00
N ALA A 69 1.42 -4.58 -0.93
CA ALA A 69 2.73 -4.19 -0.42
C ALA A 69 3.39 -3.10 -1.29
N LEU A 70 3.27 -3.16 -2.62
CA LEU A 70 3.76 -2.13 -3.55
C LEU A 70 2.96 -0.83 -3.43
N CYS A 71 1.62 -0.89 -3.33
CA CYS A 71 0.78 0.29 -3.17
C CYS A 71 1.05 1.02 -1.84
N SER A 72 1.15 0.26 -0.73
CA SER A 72 1.61 0.78 0.57
C SER A 72 3.01 1.37 0.47
N GLY A 73 3.90 0.69 -0.27
CA GLY A 73 5.28 1.12 -0.49
C GLY A 73 5.42 2.50 -1.14
N ILE A 74 4.67 2.72 -2.21
CA ILE A 74 4.64 4.01 -2.93
C ILE A 74 4.02 5.10 -2.05
N ALA A 75 2.91 4.80 -1.36
CA ALA A 75 2.23 5.75 -0.49
C ALA A 75 3.12 6.27 0.65
N GLY A 76 3.86 5.38 1.32
CA GLY A 76 4.79 5.73 2.38
C GLY A 76 5.95 6.61 1.90
N PHE A 77 6.54 6.28 0.74
CA PHE A 77 7.62 7.07 0.15
C PHE A 77 7.17 8.49 -0.24
N VAL A 78 6.00 8.64 -0.89
CA VAL A 78 5.50 9.95 -1.31
C VAL A 78 5.13 10.82 -0.10
N GLY A 79 4.44 10.27 0.90
CA GLY A 79 4.06 11.02 2.12
C GLY A 79 5.28 11.57 2.86
N MET A 80 6.36 10.80 2.93
CA MET A 80 7.64 11.21 3.52
C MET A 80 8.33 12.31 2.70
N TRP A 81 8.44 12.14 1.38
CA TRP A 81 9.06 13.13 0.47
C TRP A 81 8.37 14.49 0.56
N VAL A 82 7.03 14.50 0.71
CA VAL A 82 6.25 15.72 0.97
C VAL A 82 6.54 16.26 2.36
N SER A 83 6.54 15.42 3.40
CA SER A 83 6.73 15.84 4.80
C SER A 83 8.08 16.52 5.03
N VAL A 84 9.19 15.92 4.56
CA VAL A 84 10.54 16.50 4.69
C VAL A 84 10.61 17.88 4.02
N ARG A 85 10.00 18.03 2.83
CA ARG A 85 9.96 19.31 2.08
C ARG A 85 9.00 20.33 2.70
N ALA A 86 7.96 19.89 3.40
CA ALA A 86 7.03 20.74 4.11
C ALA A 86 7.65 21.30 5.39
N ASN A 87 8.41 20.50 6.15
CA ASN A 87 8.98 20.88 7.44
C ASN A 87 9.76 22.21 7.37
N VAL A 88 10.67 22.39 6.40
CA VAL A 88 11.42 23.67 6.28
C VAL A 88 10.53 24.85 5.89
N ARG A 89 9.44 24.62 5.16
CA ARG A 89 8.46 25.67 4.81
C ARG A 89 7.67 26.09 6.06
N VAL A 90 7.25 25.14 6.88
CA VAL A 90 6.60 25.38 8.17
C VAL A 90 7.54 26.13 9.12
N SER A 91 8.79 25.69 9.28
CA SER A 91 9.79 26.40 10.11
C SER A 91 10.10 27.82 9.61
N SER A 92 10.10 28.04 8.29
CA SER A 92 10.28 29.36 7.69
C SER A 92 9.09 30.29 7.95
N ALA A 93 7.85 29.78 7.82
CA ALA A 93 6.63 30.51 8.11
C ALA A 93 6.43 30.77 9.62
N ALA A 94 6.87 29.87 10.49
CA ALA A 94 6.77 30.02 11.95
C ALA A 94 7.54 31.25 12.47
N ARG A 95 8.56 31.72 11.74
CA ARG A 95 9.27 32.98 12.02
C ARG A 95 8.47 34.25 11.66
N ARG A 96 7.31 34.12 11.01
CA ARG A 96 6.43 35.22 10.57
C ARG A 96 5.07 35.16 11.27
N SER A 97 4.44 33.99 11.25
CA SER A 97 3.13 33.76 11.87
C SER A 97 2.88 32.28 12.15
N ALA A 98 2.44 31.97 13.36
CA ALA A 98 1.94 30.63 13.70
C ALA A 98 0.76 30.20 12.82
N ARG A 99 -0.08 31.16 12.36
CA ARG A 99 -1.22 30.87 11.46
C ARG A 99 -0.76 30.46 10.06
N GLU A 100 0.27 31.11 9.52
CA GLU A 100 0.88 30.76 8.23
C GLU A 100 1.53 29.37 8.30
N ALA A 101 2.29 29.11 9.38
CA ALA A 101 2.93 27.82 9.63
C ALA A 101 1.92 26.67 9.74
N LEU A 102 0.84 26.85 10.51
CA LEU A 102 -0.21 25.85 10.69
C LEU A 102 -0.95 25.56 9.38
N GLN A 103 -1.27 26.58 8.58
CA GLN A 103 -1.89 26.36 7.26
C GLN A 103 -0.99 25.55 6.30
N ILE A 104 0.32 25.77 6.32
CA ILE A 104 1.27 25.00 5.50
C ILE A 104 1.36 23.54 6.02
N ALA A 105 1.42 23.34 7.33
CA ALA A 105 1.48 22.01 7.95
C ALA A 105 0.23 21.17 7.63
N VAL A 106 -0.96 21.73 7.85
CA VAL A 106 -2.24 21.05 7.57
C VAL A 106 -2.40 20.72 6.08
N ARG A 107 -2.01 21.63 5.17
CA ARG A 107 -2.05 21.36 3.72
C ARG A 107 -1.09 20.25 3.29
N ALA A 108 0.10 20.17 3.89
CA ALA A 108 1.06 19.09 3.61
C ALA A 108 0.56 17.73 4.13
N GLY A 109 0.03 17.69 5.36
CA GLY A 109 -0.56 16.48 5.93
C GLY A 109 -1.78 15.99 5.13
N GLY A 110 -2.67 16.91 4.74
CA GLY A 110 -3.84 16.60 3.91
C GLY A 110 -3.47 15.99 2.55
N PHE A 111 -2.44 16.52 1.88
CA PHE A 111 -1.93 15.91 0.64
C PHE A 111 -1.40 14.48 0.88
N SER A 112 -0.64 14.26 1.96
CA SER A 112 -0.15 12.92 2.30
C SER A 112 -1.30 11.93 2.57
N ALA A 113 -2.36 12.36 3.24
CA ALA A 113 -3.54 11.54 3.48
C ALA A 113 -4.28 11.18 2.19
N LEU A 114 -4.46 12.14 1.28
CA LEU A 114 -5.08 11.92 -0.03
C LEU A 114 -4.29 10.91 -0.88
N VAL A 115 -2.95 10.94 -0.84
CA VAL A 115 -2.11 9.93 -1.53
C VAL A 115 -2.29 8.54 -0.92
N VAL A 116 -2.31 8.41 0.40
CA VAL A 116 -2.52 7.10 1.08
C VAL A 116 -3.89 6.52 0.74
N VAL A 117 -4.95 7.31 0.83
CA VAL A 117 -6.32 6.88 0.48
C VAL A 117 -6.43 6.55 -1.01
N GLY A 118 -5.85 7.39 -1.89
CA GLY A 118 -5.83 7.15 -3.33
C GLY A 118 -5.15 5.83 -3.71
N MET A 119 -3.97 5.56 -3.15
CA MET A 119 -3.25 4.30 -3.38
C MET A 119 -4.00 3.07 -2.85
N ALA A 120 -4.73 3.21 -1.73
CA ALA A 120 -5.57 2.13 -1.20
C ALA A 120 -6.78 1.85 -2.11
N VAL A 121 -7.51 2.90 -2.53
CA VAL A 121 -8.66 2.77 -3.43
C VAL A 121 -8.24 2.22 -4.80
N ILE A 122 -7.13 2.70 -5.37
CA ILE A 122 -6.58 2.19 -6.64
C ILE A 122 -6.18 0.72 -6.50
N GLY A 123 -5.50 0.34 -5.40
CA GLY A 123 -5.13 -1.05 -5.15
C GLY A 123 -6.33 -1.99 -5.08
N VAL A 124 -7.36 -1.62 -4.31
CA VAL A 124 -8.61 -2.41 -4.21
C VAL A 124 -9.36 -2.45 -5.54
N ALA A 125 -9.42 -1.34 -6.29
CA ALA A 125 -10.09 -1.29 -7.58
C ALA A 125 -9.40 -2.16 -8.65
N ILE A 126 -8.06 -2.17 -8.70
CA ILE A 126 -7.29 -3.04 -9.60
C ILE A 126 -7.54 -4.51 -9.25
N LEU A 127 -7.53 -4.87 -7.96
CA LEU A 127 -7.83 -6.23 -7.53
C LEU A 127 -9.26 -6.63 -7.91
N TYR A 128 -10.27 -5.82 -7.56
CA TYR A 128 -11.67 -6.10 -7.88
C TYR A 128 -11.92 -6.26 -9.38
N ALA A 129 -11.39 -5.34 -10.20
CA ALA A 129 -11.48 -5.45 -11.66
C ALA A 129 -10.79 -6.71 -12.20
N THR A 130 -9.63 -7.08 -11.63
CA THR A 130 -8.92 -8.31 -11.99
C THR A 130 -9.73 -9.56 -11.63
N PHE A 131 -10.29 -9.63 -10.42
CA PHE A 131 -11.17 -10.73 -10.00
C PHE A 131 -12.39 -10.84 -10.93
N TYR A 132 -13.05 -9.73 -11.25
CA TYR A 132 -14.23 -9.71 -12.12
C TYR A 132 -13.91 -10.20 -13.54
N VAL A 133 -12.81 -9.73 -14.14
CA VAL A 133 -12.43 -10.04 -15.53
C VAL A 133 -11.78 -11.42 -15.69
N TRP A 134 -10.91 -11.85 -14.77
CA TRP A 134 -10.13 -13.10 -14.91
C TRP A 134 -10.75 -14.31 -14.21
N LEU A 135 -11.55 -14.13 -13.16
CA LEU A 135 -12.22 -15.22 -12.45
C LEU A 135 -13.73 -15.25 -12.69
N GLY A 136 -14.27 -14.31 -13.48
CA GLY A 136 -15.65 -14.36 -13.96
C GLY A 136 -16.66 -14.55 -12.84
N VAL A 137 -16.56 -13.75 -11.77
CA VAL A 137 -17.27 -13.97 -10.50
C VAL A 137 -18.82 -13.95 -10.64
N ASP A 138 -19.34 -13.33 -11.70
CA ASP A 138 -20.78 -13.38 -12.06
C ASP A 138 -21.18 -14.58 -12.95
N SER A 139 -20.30 -15.57 -13.14
CA SER A 139 -20.62 -16.81 -13.87
C SER A 139 -21.59 -17.68 -13.07
N THR A 140 -22.58 -18.25 -13.77
CA THR A 140 -23.74 -18.97 -13.23
C THR A 140 -23.37 -20.17 -12.33
N GLY A 141 -23.10 -19.90 -11.05
CA GLY A 141 -22.76 -20.91 -10.04
C GLY A 141 -21.90 -20.41 -8.88
N SER A 142 -21.20 -19.27 -9.02
CA SER A 142 -20.41 -18.68 -7.93
C SER A 142 -21.25 -17.80 -7.00
N MET A 143 -20.78 -17.57 -5.77
CA MET A 143 -21.48 -16.73 -4.79
C MET A 143 -21.50 -15.27 -5.21
N LYS A 144 -22.70 -14.70 -5.30
CA LYS A 144 -22.90 -13.28 -5.58
C LYS A 144 -22.48 -12.42 -4.40
N VAL A 145 -21.76 -11.34 -4.68
CA VAL A 145 -21.27 -10.36 -3.68
C VAL A 145 -22.44 -9.67 -2.93
N THR A 146 -23.67 -9.79 -3.43
CA THR A 146 -24.90 -9.20 -2.86
C THR A 146 -25.63 -10.05 -1.82
N ASP A 147 -25.29 -11.33 -1.64
CA ASP A 147 -26.03 -12.23 -0.72
C ASP A 147 -25.58 -12.17 0.75
N CYS A 148 -24.60 -11.31 1.09
CA CYS A 148 -24.25 -11.03 2.48
C CYS A 148 -25.24 -10.04 3.13
N LYS A 149 -26.29 -10.59 3.75
CA LYS A 149 -27.12 -9.92 4.77
C LYS A 149 -26.96 -10.60 6.13
#